data_AF-A0A2N6G0D0-F1
#
_entry.id   AF-A0A2N6G0D0-F1
#
_cell.length_a   1.000
_cell.length_b   1.000
_cell.length_c   1.000
_cell.angle_alpha   90.00
_cell.angle_beta   90.00
_cell.angle_gamma   90.00
#
_symmetry.space_group_name_H-M   'P 1'
#
loop_
_entity.id
_entity.type
_entity.pdbx_description
1 polymer ?
#
loop_
_entity_poly.entity_id
_entity_poly.type
_entity_poly.pdbx_seq_one_letter_code
_entity_poly.pdbx_strand_id
1 'polypeptide(L)'
;MKIVSYFVSAAVASLMFTTSLMASDIDVSFVDEKWNGKVVPIDEVCSDYNIEAGSTPGLYIENLPVGANKVIMKFNDKTFVKMDNGGHGILSYKIEPETSSVEISPQIGETFDLDEGFEVVSAHTGTRFNKTEGAYLAPCSGGKGNTYTVEISIVDTNNNILATKELVLGKY
;
A
#
# COMPACT_ATOMS: atom_id res chain seq x y z
N MET A 1 65.95 -45.55 11.94
CA MET A 1 64.72 -44.95 12.52
C MET A 1 64.43 -43.65 11.81
N LYS A 2 63.37 -43.58 10.98
CA LYS A 2 62.91 -42.34 10.34
C LYS A 2 61.65 -41.88 11.08
N ILE A 3 61.69 -40.68 11.65
CA ILE A 3 60.56 -40.04 12.32
C ILE A 3 59.82 -39.24 11.26
N VAL A 4 58.58 -39.63 10.95
CA VAL A 4 57.69 -38.90 10.04
C VAL A 4 56.95 -37.86 10.89
N SER A 5 57.24 -36.57 10.65
CA SER A 5 56.48 -35.46 11.22
C SER A 5 55.26 -35.18 10.35
N TYR A 6 54.06 -35.33 10.90
CA TYR A 6 52.82 -34.88 10.28
C TYR A 6 52.59 -33.41 10.66
N PHE A 7 52.74 -32.51 9.70
CA PHE A 7 52.25 -31.14 9.79
C PHE A 7 50.73 -31.16 9.61
N VAL A 8 49.99 -30.91 10.68
CA VAL A 8 48.55 -30.65 10.63
C VAL A 8 48.37 -29.16 10.36
N SER A 9 47.98 -28.81 9.14
CA SER A 9 47.61 -27.44 8.78
C SER A 9 46.12 -27.26 9.06
N ALA A 10 45.78 -26.42 10.04
CA ALA A 10 44.41 -26.12 10.41
C ALA A 10 43.78 -25.15 9.39
N ALA A 11 42.78 -25.61 8.64
CA ALA A 11 41.96 -24.77 7.78
C ALA A 11 40.93 -24.02 8.64
N VAL A 12 41.08 -22.71 8.77
CA VAL A 12 40.06 -21.83 9.40
C VAL A 12 39.01 -21.51 8.36
N ALA A 13 37.85 -22.15 8.45
CA ALA A 13 36.69 -21.84 7.60
C ALA A 13 35.89 -20.68 8.22
N SER A 14 35.98 -19.49 7.62
CA SER A 14 35.10 -18.37 7.95
C SER A 14 33.67 -18.66 7.49
N LEU A 15 32.77 -18.95 8.45
CA LEU A 15 31.33 -18.97 8.19
C LEU A 15 30.87 -17.54 7.88
N MET A 16 30.58 -17.27 6.60
CA MET A 16 29.80 -16.10 6.24
C MET A 16 28.34 -16.35 6.63
N PHE A 17 27.89 -15.73 7.72
CA PHE A 17 26.47 -15.66 8.06
C PHE A 17 25.78 -14.78 7.02
N THR A 18 25.15 -15.40 6.03
CA THR A 18 24.22 -14.70 5.14
C THR A 18 22.95 -14.41 5.94
N THR A 19 22.76 -13.17 6.40
CA THR A 19 21.47 -12.75 6.95
C THR A 19 20.47 -12.66 5.81
N SER A 20 19.59 -13.65 5.70
CA SER A 20 18.44 -13.57 4.82
C SER A 20 17.53 -12.45 5.35
N LEU A 21 17.38 -11.38 4.57
CA LEU A 21 16.32 -10.39 4.78
C LEU A 21 15.00 -11.13 4.56
N MET A 22 14.38 -11.58 5.65
CA MET A 22 12.99 -11.99 5.62
C MET A 22 12.17 -10.72 5.40
N ALA A 23 11.66 -10.54 4.17
CA ALA A 23 10.60 -9.56 3.97
C ALA A 23 9.45 -9.96 4.90
N SER A 24 9.10 -9.09 5.85
CA SER A 24 7.98 -9.34 6.75
C SER A 24 6.70 -9.35 5.90
N ASP A 25 5.99 -10.48 5.89
CA ASP A 25 4.69 -10.55 5.22
C ASP A 25 3.69 -9.80 6.11
N ILE A 26 3.11 -8.73 5.58
CA ILE A 26 2.03 -8.00 6.24
C ILE A 26 0.70 -8.59 5.80
N ASP A 27 -0.24 -8.62 6.74
CA ASP A 27 -1.62 -8.98 6.46
C ASP A 27 -2.46 -7.71 6.36
N VAL A 28 -3.27 -7.63 5.31
CA VAL A 28 -4.13 -6.47 5.05
C VAL A 28 -5.54 -6.96 4.79
N SER A 29 -6.51 -6.35 5.47
CA SER A 29 -7.93 -6.61 5.29
C SER A 29 -8.72 -5.31 5.21
N PHE A 30 -9.93 -5.39 4.66
CA PHE A 30 -10.87 -4.27 4.67
C PHE A 30 -11.54 -4.18 6.05
N VAL A 31 -11.70 -2.96 6.55
CA VAL A 31 -12.46 -2.71 7.79
C VAL A 31 -13.96 -2.91 7.57
N ASP A 32 -14.46 -2.58 6.38
CA ASP A 32 -15.86 -2.73 5.99
C ASP A 32 -16.02 -3.85 4.95
N GLU A 33 -16.92 -4.80 5.22
CA GLU A 33 -17.22 -5.95 4.37
C GLU A 33 -17.82 -5.61 3.00
N LYS A 34 -18.31 -4.38 2.81
CA LYS A 34 -18.76 -3.92 1.48
C LYS A 34 -17.62 -4.00 0.46
N TRP A 35 -16.38 -3.76 0.92
CA TRP A 35 -15.19 -4.02 0.14
C TRP A 35 -14.82 -5.50 0.25
N ASN A 36 -14.79 -6.18 -0.89
CA ASN A 36 -14.60 -7.64 -0.95
C ASN A 36 -13.61 -8.09 -2.02
N GLY A 37 -12.94 -7.15 -2.68
CA GLY A 37 -11.97 -7.41 -3.75
C GLY A 37 -12.55 -7.95 -5.05
N LYS A 38 -13.88 -8.00 -5.18
CA LYS A 38 -14.57 -8.47 -6.39
C LYS A 38 -15.28 -7.33 -7.11
N VAL A 39 -16.05 -6.54 -6.37
CA VAL A 39 -16.87 -5.45 -6.90
C VAL A 39 -16.63 -4.21 -6.04
N VAL A 40 -16.42 -3.06 -6.68
CA VAL A 40 -16.36 -1.78 -5.97
C VAL A 40 -17.77 -1.47 -5.45
N PRO A 41 -17.93 -1.13 -4.16
CA PRO A 41 -19.22 -0.73 -3.61
C PRO A 41 -19.84 0.43 -4.41
N ILE A 42 -21.14 0.40 -4.64
CA ILE A 42 -21.80 1.37 -5.52
C ILE A 42 -21.75 2.79 -4.94
N ASP A 43 -21.68 2.93 -3.63
CA ASP A 43 -21.50 4.19 -2.90
C ASP A 43 -20.04 4.68 -2.91
N GLU A 44 -19.09 3.85 -3.35
CA GLU A 44 -17.64 4.14 -3.34
C GLU A 44 -17.09 4.43 -4.75
N VAL A 45 -17.90 5.08 -5.59
CA VAL A 45 -17.49 5.55 -6.93
C VAL A 45 -17.50 7.08 -6.99
N CYS A 46 -16.88 7.65 -8.03
CA CYS A 46 -16.74 9.10 -8.16
C CYS A 46 -18.08 9.84 -8.23
N SER A 47 -18.05 11.15 -7.94
CA SER A 47 -19.24 12.01 -7.89
C SER A 47 -19.94 12.23 -9.24
N ASP A 48 -19.40 11.71 -10.35
CA ASP A 48 -20.13 11.68 -11.63
C ASP A 48 -21.20 10.58 -11.68
N TYR A 49 -21.04 9.55 -10.86
CA TYR A 49 -21.94 8.41 -10.78
C TYR A 49 -22.65 8.30 -9.43
N ASN A 50 -22.34 9.20 -8.48
CA ASN A 50 -22.95 9.30 -7.15
C ASN A 50 -23.29 10.75 -6.80
N ILE A 51 -24.14 10.95 -5.79
CA ILE A 51 -24.45 12.30 -5.27
C ILE A 51 -23.23 12.92 -4.60
N GLU A 52 -22.45 12.09 -3.89
CA GLU A 52 -21.22 12.46 -3.20
C GLU A 52 -20.06 11.60 -3.73
N ALA A 53 -18.83 12.09 -3.57
CA ALA A 53 -17.66 11.32 -3.97
C ALA A 53 -17.45 10.13 -3.02
N GLY A 54 -17.19 8.95 -3.59
CA GLY A 54 -16.73 7.80 -2.83
C GLY A 54 -15.40 8.04 -2.11
N SER A 55 -15.12 7.20 -1.13
CA SER A 55 -13.95 7.20 -0.26
C SER A 55 -12.93 6.13 -0.65
N THR A 56 -11.72 6.26 -0.12
CA THR A 56 -10.79 5.13 -0.03
C THR A 56 -11.42 4.02 0.84
N PRO A 57 -11.05 2.74 0.65
CA PRO A 57 -11.41 1.71 1.63
C PRO A 57 -10.74 1.99 2.98
N GLY A 58 -11.42 1.61 4.07
CA GLY A 58 -10.78 1.45 5.36
C GLY A 58 -9.93 0.17 5.37
N LEU A 59 -8.73 0.24 5.93
CA LEU A 59 -7.77 -0.89 5.94
C LEU A 59 -7.34 -1.22 7.35
N TYR A 60 -7.28 -2.51 7.68
CA TYR A 60 -6.62 -3.02 8.88
C TYR A 60 -5.36 -3.77 8.47
N ILE A 61 -4.21 -3.34 9.00
CA ILE A 61 -2.89 -3.90 8.67
C ILE A 61 -2.30 -4.52 9.92
N GLU A 62 -1.89 -5.78 9.82
CA GLU A 62 -1.24 -6.54 10.88
C GLU A 62 0.20 -6.92 10.49
N ASN A 63 0.95 -7.39 11.48
CA ASN A 63 2.34 -7.84 11.32
C ASN A 63 3.26 -6.71 10.81
N LEU A 64 3.04 -5.48 11.31
CA LEU A 64 3.88 -4.34 10.97
C LEU A 64 5.35 -4.63 11.30
N PRO A 65 6.28 -4.40 10.36
CA PRO A 65 7.70 -4.57 10.60
C PRO A 65 8.21 -3.62 11.70
N VAL A 66 9.19 -4.06 12.48
CA VAL A 66 9.90 -3.18 13.42
C VAL A 66 10.49 -1.99 12.66
N GLY A 67 10.29 -0.79 13.22
CA GLY A 67 10.74 0.46 12.59
C GLY A 67 9.77 1.05 11.56
N ALA A 68 8.59 0.46 11.37
CA ALA A 68 7.52 1.04 10.57
C ALA A 68 7.15 2.45 11.07
N ASN A 69 7.04 3.39 10.13
CA ASN A 69 6.76 4.80 10.42
C ASN A 69 5.58 5.35 9.62
N LYS A 70 5.43 4.95 8.35
CA LYS A 70 4.30 5.34 7.52
C LYS A 70 3.81 4.18 6.66
N VAL A 71 2.53 4.22 6.34
CA VAL A 71 1.91 3.45 5.27
C VAL A 71 1.77 4.36 4.06
N ILE A 72 2.26 3.95 2.89
CA ILE A 72 2.02 4.64 1.61
C ILE A 72 1.01 3.79 0.82
N MET A 73 -0.10 4.41 0.42
CA MET A 73 -1.20 3.80 -0.32
C MET A 73 -1.27 4.43 -1.71
N LYS A 74 -0.93 3.64 -2.72
CA LYS A 74 -0.95 4.03 -4.13
C LYS A 74 -2.16 3.40 -4.81
N PHE A 75 -3.16 4.22 -5.13
CA PHE A 75 -4.41 3.75 -5.73
C PHE A 75 -4.31 3.69 -7.25
N ASN A 76 -4.73 2.57 -7.83
CA ASN A 76 -4.50 2.26 -9.24
C ASN A 76 -5.77 1.78 -9.95
N ASP A 77 -5.84 2.05 -11.25
CA ASP A 77 -6.69 1.32 -12.19
C ASP A 77 -5.79 0.51 -13.13
N LYS A 78 -5.69 -0.80 -12.87
CA LYS A 78 -4.82 -1.74 -13.61
C LYS A 78 -5.24 -1.95 -15.06
N THR A 79 -6.45 -1.53 -15.41
CA THR A 79 -7.02 -1.68 -16.76
C THR A 79 -7.03 -0.39 -17.55
N PHE A 80 -6.64 0.74 -16.93
CA PHE A 80 -6.54 2.02 -17.59
C PHE A 80 -5.20 2.69 -17.26
N VAL A 81 -4.21 2.47 -18.13
CA VAL A 81 -2.78 2.87 -17.96
C VAL A 81 -2.57 4.30 -17.45
N LYS A 82 -3.41 5.27 -17.85
CA LYS A 82 -3.28 6.66 -17.40
C LYS A 82 -3.56 6.86 -15.90
N MET A 83 -4.29 5.93 -15.30
CA MET A 83 -4.71 5.92 -13.91
C MET A 83 -4.05 4.79 -13.10
N ASP A 84 -3.21 3.97 -13.73
CA ASP A 84 -2.32 3.04 -13.04
C ASP A 84 -1.13 3.80 -12.41
N ASN A 85 -0.40 3.15 -11.52
CA ASN A 85 0.76 3.70 -10.81
C ASN A 85 0.45 4.97 -9.99
N GLY A 86 -0.70 5.00 -9.32
CA GLY A 86 -1.08 6.09 -8.41
C GLY A 86 -1.92 7.18 -9.05
N GLY A 87 -2.44 6.97 -10.26
CA GLY A 87 -3.25 8.00 -10.92
C GLY A 87 -4.57 8.31 -10.20
N HIS A 88 -5.07 7.41 -9.35
CA HIS A 88 -6.19 7.69 -8.44
C HIS A 88 -5.79 8.45 -7.18
N GLY A 89 -4.51 8.76 -6.99
CA GLY A 89 -3.97 9.41 -5.81
C GLY A 89 -2.99 8.51 -5.05
N ILE A 90 -2.06 9.15 -4.34
CA ILE A 90 -1.14 8.49 -3.43
C ILE A 90 -1.22 9.20 -2.09
N LEU A 91 -1.66 8.48 -1.07
CA LEU A 91 -1.76 8.98 0.29
C LEU A 91 -0.72 8.30 1.16
N SER A 92 -0.28 8.97 2.21
CA SER A 92 0.43 8.32 3.30
C SER A 92 -0.30 8.51 4.62
N TYR A 93 -0.18 7.53 5.51
CA TYR A 93 -0.71 7.57 6.86
C TYR A 93 0.41 7.31 7.87
N LYS A 94 0.50 8.15 8.90
CA LYS A 94 1.50 8.02 9.96
C LYS A 94 1.14 6.86 10.89
N ILE A 95 2.11 6.01 11.17
CA ILE A 95 1.99 4.91 12.13
C ILE A 95 2.54 5.37 13.47
N GLU A 96 1.85 5.01 14.55
CA GLU A 96 2.37 5.23 15.89
C GLU A 96 3.56 4.30 16.18
N PRO A 97 4.63 4.81 16.82
CA PRO A 97 5.82 4.01 17.10
C PRO A 97 5.51 2.73 17.89
N GLU A 98 6.29 1.67 17.65
CA GLU A 98 6.23 0.40 18.41
C GLU A 98 4.85 -0.31 18.35
N THR A 99 4.04 -0.06 17.33
CA THR A 99 2.79 -0.78 17.08
C THR A 99 2.98 -1.96 16.12
N SER A 100 2.25 -3.05 16.35
CA SER A 100 2.26 -4.24 15.47
C SER A 100 1.13 -4.27 14.46
N SER A 101 0.13 -3.40 14.62
CA SER A 101 -1.00 -3.26 13.72
C SER A 101 -1.49 -1.80 13.69
N VAL A 102 -2.21 -1.45 12.62
CA VAL A 102 -2.81 -0.13 12.44
C VAL A 102 -4.14 -0.26 11.69
N GLU A 103 -5.13 0.50 12.15
CA GLU A 103 -6.39 0.72 11.44
C GLU A 103 -6.33 2.08 10.74
N ILE A 104 -6.62 2.09 9.44
CA ILE A 104 -6.61 3.28 8.59
C ILE A 104 -8.06 3.56 8.20
N SER A 105 -8.55 4.73 8.61
CA SER A 105 -9.93 5.16 8.32
C SER A 105 -10.10 5.55 6.85
N PRO A 106 -11.28 5.27 6.23
CA PRO A 106 -11.64 5.76 4.90
C PRO A 106 -11.45 7.28 4.76
N GLN A 107 -10.95 7.75 3.62
CA GLN A 107 -10.82 9.16 3.29
C GLN A 107 -11.72 9.51 2.11
N ILE A 108 -12.55 10.55 2.25
CA ILE A 108 -13.45 11.01 1.20
C ILE A 108 -12.64 11.47 -0.02
N GLY A 109 -13.09 11.07 -1.22
CA GLY A 109 -12.46 11.46 -2.48
C GLY A 109 -12.80 12.88 -2.91
N GLU A 110 -12.11 13.35 -3.96
CA GLU A 110 -12.33 14.63 -4.64
C GLU A 110 -12.19 15.86 -3.72
N THR A 111 -11.51 15.69 -2.58
CA THR A 111 -11.14 16.77 -1.65
C THR A 111 -9.68 16.63 -1.22
N PHE A 112 -9.14 17.67 -0.60
CA PHE A 112 -7.87 17.66 0.13
C PHE A 112 -8.05 17.64 1.65
N ASP A 113 -9.30 17.69 2.12
CA ASP A 113 -9.64 17.60 3.53
C ASP A 113 -9.49 16.14 3.96
N LEU A 114 -8.38 15.83 4.62
CA LEU A 114 -8.05 14.50 5.13
C LEU A 114 -8.05 14.52 6.66
N ASP A 115 -8.36 13.37 7.25
CA ASP A 115 -8.25 13.15 8.69
C ASP A 115 -6.80 13.29 9.18
N GLU A 116 -6.65 13.49 10.49
CA GLU A 116 -5.33 13.60 11.11
C GLU A 116 -4.47 12.35 10.84
N GLY A 117 -3.19 12.57 10.59
CA GLY A 117 -2.22 11.51 10.29
C GLY A 117 -2.06 11.21 8.81
N PHE A 118 -2.94 11.73 7.94
CA PHE A 118 -2.81 11.60 6.49
C PHE A 118 -1.99 12.74 5.86
N GLU A 119 -1.23 12.39 4.82
CA GLU A 119 -0.57 13.35 3.94
C GLU A 119 -0.81 12.95 2.48
N VAL A 120 -0.97 13.94 1.60
CA VAL A 120 -1.01 13.72 0.14
C VAL A 120 0.41 13.60 -0.37
N VAL A 121 0.78 12.40 -0.82
CA VAL A 121 2.06 12.15 -1.51
C VAL A 121 1.94 12.58 -2.98
N SER A 122 0.81 12.30 -3.61
CA SER A 122 0.44 12.78 -4.94
C SER A 122 -1.07 12.91 -5.05
N ALA A 123 -1.55 14.04 -5.56
CA ALA A 123 -2.95 14.20 -5.95
C ALA A 123 -3.30 13.23 -7.09
N HIS A 124 -4.58 12.95 -7.26
CA HIS A 124 -5.06 12.16 -8.39
C HIS A 124 -4.86 12.90 -9.72
N THR A 125 -4.66 12.16 -10.81
CA THR A 125 -4.39 12.71 -12.15
C THR A 125 -5.59 12.67 -13.09
N GLY A 126 -6.74 12.19 -12.59
CA GLY A 126 -7.98 12.11 -13.36
C GLY A 126 -8.52 13.49 -13.73
N THR A 127 -8.64 13.77 -15.03
CA THR A 127 -9.15 15.04 -15.60
C THR A 127 -10.42 14.87 -16.44
N ARG A 128 -10.91 13.63 -16.61
CA ARG A 128 -12.18 13.37 -17.30
C ARG A 128 -13.33 13.96 -16.49
N PHE A 129 -14.46 14.22 -17.15
CA PHE A 129 -15.67 14.73 -16.50
C PHE A 129 -15.48 16.06 -15.74
N ASN A 130 -14.52 16.89 -16.19
CA ASN A 130 -14.15 18.14 -15.54
C ASN A 130 -13.70 17.97 -14.07
N LYS A 131 -13.16 16.80 -13.70
CA LYS A 131 -12.54 16.61 -12.40
C LYS A 131 -11.42 17.63 -12.18
N THR A 132 -11.48 18.28 -11.03
CA THR A 132 -10.39 19.10 -10.48
C THR A 132 -9.48 18.23 -9.63
N GLU A 133 -8.28 18.71 -9.31
CA GLU A 133 -7.37 17.98 -8.44
C GLU A 133 -7.97 17.75 -7.04
N GLY A 134 -7.62 16.61 -6.44
CA GLY A 134 -7.96 16.19 -5.10
C GLY A 134 -6.99 15.11 -4.63
N ALA A 135 -7.03 14.76 -3.35
CA ALA A 135 -6.13 13.78 -2.76
C ALA A 135 -6.33 12.37 -3.36
N TYR A 136 -7.59 11.97 -3.50
CA TYR A 136 -8.00 10.67 -4.04
C TYR A 136 -9.16 10.85 -5.02
N LEU A 137 -9.16 10.10 -6.12
CA LEU A 137 -10.32 9.97 -7.01
C LEU A 137 -10.86 8.56 -6.89
N ALA A 138 -12.11 8.41 -6.48
CA ALA A 138 -12.77 7.10 -6.46
C ALA A 138 -12.90 6.51 -7.89
N PRO A 139 -13.12 5.18 -8.04
CA PRO A 139 -13.43 4.55 -9.31
C PRO A 139 -14.44 5.35 -10.15
N CYS A 140 -14.07 5.63 -11.41
CA CYS A 140 -14.80 6.58 -12.26
C CYS A 140 -14.91 6.09 -13.72
N SER A 141 -14.87 4.77 -13.93
CA SER A 141 -14.95 4.14 -15.26
C SER A 141 -16.34 4.22 -15.89
N GLY A 142 -17.38 4.37 -15.07
CA GLY A 142 -18.79 4.34 -15.49
C GLY A 142 -19.30 2.94 -15.79
N GLY A 143 -18.93 1.94 -14.99
CA GLY A 143 -19.43 0.57 -15.15
C GLY A 143 -18.73 -0.24 -16.26
N LYS A 144 -17.50 0.12 -16.63
CA LYS A 144 -16.78 -0.52 -17.75
C LYS A 144 -16.01 -1.79 -17.35
N GLY A 145 -16.06 -2.20 -16.09
CA GLY A 145 -15.41 -3.39 -15.58
C GLY A 145 -13.90 -3.22 -15.34
N ASN A 146 -13.47 -1.99 -15.06
CA ASN A 146 -12.08 -1.67 -14.76
C ASN A 146 -11.67 -2.31 -13.43
N THR A 147 -10.40 -2.70 -13.29
CA THR A 147 -9.88 -3.37 -12.09
C THR A 147 -9.09 -2.39 -11.24
N TYR A 148 -9.57 -2.17 -10.01
CA TYR A 148 -9.01 -1.22 -9.07
C TYR A 148 -8.20 -1.94 -8.00
N THR A 149 -7.01 -1.41 -7.70
CA THR A 149 -6.14 -1.93 -6.63
C THR A 149 -5.59 -0.81 -5.78
N VAL A 150 -5.14 -1.16 -4.58
CA VAL A 150 -4.24 -0.33 -3.78
C VAL A 150 -2.94 -1.10 -3.56
N GLU A 151 -1.82 -0.46 -3.89
CA GLU A 151 -0.50 -0.94 -3.51
C GLU A 151 -0.11 -0.24 -2.21
N ILE A 152 0.23 -1.04 -1.20
CA ILE A 152 0.50 -0.64 0.16
C ILE A 152 1.98 -0.87 0.41
N SER A 153 2.69 0.16 0.84
CA SER A 153 4.10 0.08 1.24
C SER A 153 4.26 0.55 2.67
N ILE A 154 4.86 -0.28 3.53
CA ILE A 154 5.27 0.14 4.87
C ILE A 154 6.70 0.65 4.79
N VAL A 155 6.95 1.85 5.29
CA VAL A 155 8.26 2.49 5.22
C VAL A 155 8.79 2.90 6.60
N ASP A 156 10.11 2.94 6.73
CA ASP A 156 10.80 3.50 7.90
C ASP A 156 10.85 5.05 7.86
N THR A 157 11.47 5.66 8.87
CA THR A 157 11.65 7.12 8.96
C THR A 157 12.49 7.72 7.83
N ASN A 158 13.27 6.91 7.12
CA ASN A 158 14.09 7.31 5.97
C ASN A 158 13.38 7.04 4.63
N ASN A 159 12.11 6.61 4.66
CA ASN A 159 11.32 6.15 3.53
C ASN A 159 11.86 4.88 2.84
N ASN A 160 12.66 4.06 3.55
CA ASN A 160 13.02 2.74 3.04
C ASN A 160 11.82 1.81 3.16
N ILE A 161 11.54 1.05 2.09
CA ILE A 161 10.46 0.06 2.08
C ILE A 161 10.84 -1.13 2.96
N LEU A 162 9.98 -1.43 3.93
CA LEU A 162 10.10 -2.57 4.84
C LEU A 162 9.22 -3.75 4.41
N ALA A 163 8.04 -3.47 3.85
CA ALA A 163 7.10 -4.46 3.34
C ALA A 163 6.19 -3.85 2.28
N THR A 164 5.66 -4.69 1.39
CA THR A 164 4.65 -4.29 0.40
C THR A 164 3.54 -5.32 0.28
N LYS A 165 2.34 -4.85 -0.06
CA LYS A 165 1.18 -5.68 -0.39
C LYS A 165 0.34 -5.00 -1.46
N GLU A 166 -0.18 -5.76 -2.41
CA GLU A 166 -1.22 -5.26 -3.31
C GLU A 166 -2.56 -5.90 -2.91
N LEU A 167 -3.59 -5.07 -2.80
CA LEU A 167 -4.96 -5.50 -2.52
C LEU A 167 -5.86 -5.10 -3.71
N VAL A 168 -6.62 -6.07 -4.23
CA VAL A 168 -7.65 -5.79 -5.21
C VAL A 168 -8.85 -5.20 -4.47
N LEU A 169 -9.32 -4.03 -4.92
CA LEU A 169 -10.50 -3.36 -4.36
C LEU A 169 -11.78 -3.93 -4.98
N GLY A 170 -11.72 -4.21 -6.27
CA GLY A 170 -12.80 -4.82 -7.03
C GLY A 170 -12.83 -4.32 -8.45
N LYS A 171 -13.95 -4.60 -9.14
CA LYS A 171 -14.23 -4.09 -10.47
C LYS A 171 -15.38 -3.09 -10.46
N TYR A 172 -15.27 -2.06 -11.30
CA TYR A 172 -16.33 -1.12 -11.64
C TYR A 172 -16.30 -0.80 -13.13
#